data_AF-A0A965CZ23-F1
#
_entry.id   AF-A0A965CZ23-F1
#
_cell.length_a   1.000
_cell.length_b   1.000
_cell.length_c   1.000
_cell.angle_alpha   90.00
_cell.angle_beta   90.00
_cell.angle_gamma   90.00
#
_symmetry.space_group_name_H-M   'P 1'
#
loop_
_entity.id
_entity.type
_entity.pdbx_description
1 polymer ?
#
loop_
_entity_poly.entity_id
_entity_poly.type
_entity_poly.pdbx_seq_one_letter_code
_entity_poly.pdbx_strand_id
1 'polypeptide(L)'
;MQLSSQTSAAASAAPFVAEDQATQASSRYAEYKIIRRNGAVVGFEPSKIAIAVTKAFLAVNGGQGAASARIRELVAKLTETVVSALLRRQPNGGTFHIEDIQDQV
;
A
#
# COMPACT_ATOMS: atom_id res chain seq x y z
N MET A 1 26.25 -24.71 49.95
CA MET A 1 24.81 -24.82 49.61
C MET A 1 24.33 -23.39 49.41
N GLN A 2 24.00 -22.82 48.25
CA GLN A 2 23.64 -23.29 46.90
C GLN A 2 24.18 -22.31 45.83
N LEU A 3 24.43 -22.83 44.63
CA LEU A 3 24.60 -22.10 43.36
C LEU A 3 23.22 -21.78 42.75
N SER A 4 23.12 -20.71 41.94
CA SER A 4 22.32 -20.54 40.69
C SER A 4 22.43 -19.05 40.25
N SER A 5 23.05 -18.60 39.14
CA SER A 5 22.83 -18.77 37.68
C SER A 5 21.54 -18.17 37.10
N GLN A 6 21.64 -17.02 36.41
CA GLN A 6 20.90 -16.59 35.21
C GLN A 6 21.47 -15.22 34.77
N THR A 7 22.17 -15.04 33.65
CA THR A 7 21.91 -15.25 32.21
C THR A 7 20.97 -14.22 31.58
N SER A 8 21.62 -13.28 30.87
CA SER A 8 21.35 -12.73 29.53
C SER A 8 20.21 -11.75 29.24
N ALA A 9 20.60 -10.78 28.40
CA ALA A 9 19.90 -9.66 27.79
C ALA A 9 18.62 -10.00 27.01
N ALA A 10 17.74 -9.00 26.93
CA ALA A 10 16.86 -8.79 25.78
C ALA A 10 16.72 -7.29 25.52
N ALA A 11 17.13 -6.88 24.32
CA ALA A 11 17.05 -5.52 23.81
C ALA A 11 15.58 -5.06 23.72
N SER A 12 15.34 -3.84 24.17
CA SER A 12 14.05 -3.15 23.97
C SER A 12 13.73 -3.09 22.48
N ALA A 13 12.67 -3.80 22.09
CA ALA A 13 12.12 -3.77 20.75
C ALA A 13 11.73 -2.34 20.37
N ALA A 14 12.27 -1.87 19.25
CA ALA A 14 11.94 -0.58 18.65
C ALA A 14 10.42 -0.45 18.42
N PRO A 15 9.85 0.76 18.55
CA PRO A 15 8.46 0.97 18.18
C PRO A 15 8.32 0.80 16.67
N PHE A 16 7.27 0.09 16.30
CA PHE A 16 6.75 -0.08 14.95
C PHE A 16 6.71 1.27 14.20
N VAL A 17 7.60 1.46 13.23
CA VAL A 17 7.62 2.61 12.29
C VAL A 17 6.53 2.53 11.21
N ALA A 18 5.43 1.83 11.47
CA ALA A 18 4.36 1.63 10.49
C ALA A 18 3.42 2.85 10.33
N GLU A 19 3.28 3.69 11.37
CA GLU A 19 2.37 4.84 11.36
C GLU A 19 2.97 6.09 10.67
N ASP A 20 4.30 6.26 10.74
CA ASP A 20 5.00 7.42 10.17
C ASP A 20 5.04 7.35 8.63
N GLN A 21 5.18 6.14 8.07
CA GLN A 21 5.20 5.95 6.62
C GLN A 21 3.84 6.20 5.97
N ALA A 22 2.72 5.86 6.63
CA ALA A 22 1.39 6.13 6.12
C ALA A 22 1.10 7.64 6.08
N THR A 23 1.57 8.39 7.08
CA THR A 23 1.38 9.84 7.18
C THR A 23 2.28 10.61 6.21
N GLN A 24 3.56 10.23 6.07
CA GLN A 24 4.45 10.79 5.05
C GLN A 24 4.00 10.48 3.62
N ALA A 25 3.54 9.25 3.36
CA ALA A 25 2.96 8.89 2.07
C ALA A 25 1.72 9.75 1.78
N SER A 26 0.86 9.98 2.77
CA SER A 26 -0.31 10.86 2.62
C SER A 26 0.10 12.29 2.23
N SER A 27 1.18 12.83 2.79
CA SER A 27 1.70 14.15 2.40
C SER A 27 2.30 14.16 0.99
N ARG A 28 3.02 13.10 0.60
CA ARG A 28 3.63 12.96 -0.73
C ARG A 28 2.58 12.85 -1.84
N TYR A 29 1.39 12.37 -1.51
CA TYR A 29 0.28 12.25 -2.46
C TYR A 29 -0.83 13.30 -2.27
N ALA A 30 -0.65 14.27 -1.38
CA ALA A 30 -1.68 15.26 -1.05
C ALA A 30 -2.07 16.15 -2.25
N GLU A 31 -1.15 16.35 -3.20
CA GLU A 31 -1.38 17.10 -4.44
C GLU A 31 -2.13 16.29 -5.52
N TYR A 32 -2.42 15.02 -5.24
CA TYR A 32 -3.11 14.12 -6.16
C TYR A 32 -4.54 13.85 -5.70
N LYS A 33 -5.48 13.93 -6.64
CA LYS A 33 -6.90 13.68 -6.40
C LYS A 33 -7.48 12.70 -7.42
N ILE A 34 -8.59 12.07 -7.06
CA ILE A 34 -9.33 11.16 -7.92
C ILE A 34 -10.76 11.66 -8.05
N ILE A 35 -11.25 11.82 -9.28
CA ILE A 35 -12.66 12.04 -9.60
C ILE A 35 -13.32 10.68 -9.79
N ARG A 36 -14.34 10.39 -8.98
CA ARG A 36 -15.20 9.21 -9.15
C ARG A 36 -16.21 9.44 -10.28
N ARG A 37 -16.82 8.35 -10.78
CA ARG A 37 -17.87 8.40 -11.83
C ARG A 37 -19.09 9.27 -11.48
N ASN A 38 -19.33 9.52 -10.20
CA ASN A 38 -20.40 10.41 -9.72
C ASN A 38 -19.96 11.89 -9.58
N GLY A 39 -18.76 12.24 -10.05
CA GLY A 39 -18.19 13.58 -9.94
C GLY A 39 -17.54 13.90 -8.60
N ALA A 40 -17.61 13.00 -7.60
CA ALA A 40 -17.02 13.24 -6.30
C ALA A 40 -15.48 13.17 -6.35
N VAL A 41 -14.82 14.19 -5.81
CA VAL A 41 -13.37 14.27 -5.70
C VAL A 41 -12.92 13.68 -4.36
N VAL A 42 -11.99 12.73 -4.40
CA VAL A 42 -11.38 12.12 -3.21
C VAL A 42 -9.85 12.24 -3.29
N GLY A 43 -9.18 12.15 -2.14
CA GLY A 43 -7.72 12.12 -2.10
C GLY A 43 -7.17 10.86 -2.79
N PHE A 44 -6.01 11.00 -3.42
CA PHE A 44 -5.28 9.85 -3.95
C PHE A 44 -4.71 9.02 -2.80
N GLU A 45 -5.12 7.75 -2.72
CA GLU A 45 -4.68 6.82 -1.68
C GLU A 45 -4.13 5.55 -2.33
N PRO A 46 -2.80 5.32 -2.28
CA PRO A 46 -2.18 4.09 -2.79
C PRO A 46 -2.77 2.82 -2.17
N SER A 47 -3.18 2.88 -0.90
CA SER A 47 -3.81 1.76 -0.19
C SER A 47 -5.10 1.27 -0.89
N LYS A 48 -5.86 2.16 -1.53
CA LYS A 48 -7.05 1.78 -2.30
C LYS A 48 -6.70 1.05 -3.60
N ILE A 49 -5.58 1.41 -4.22
CA ILE A 49 -5.03 0.69 -5.39
C ILE A 49 -4.58 -0.71 -4.98
N ALA A 50 -3.86 -0.84 -3.86
CA ALA A 50 -3.43 -2.15 -3.34
C ALA A 50 -4.63 -3.10 -3.11
N ILE A 51 -5.72 -2.58 -2.54
CA ILE A 51 -6.96 -3.35 -2.34
C ILE A 51 -7.57 -3.77 -3.69
N ALA A 52 -7.59 -2.87 -4.68
CA ALA A 52 -8.10 -3.17 -6.02
C ALA A 52 -7.26 -4.25 -6.72
N VAL A 53 -5.94 -4.11 -6.72
CA VAL A 53 -4.99 -5.10 -7.28
C VAL A 53 -5.12 -6.45 -6.57
N THR A 54 -5.29 -6.45 -5.24
CA THR A 54 -5.55 -7.69 -4.48
C THR A 54 -6.85 -8.36 -4.95
N LYS A 55 -7.93 -7.59 -5.10
CA LYS A 55 -9.22 -8.12 -5.58
C LYS A 55 -9.12 -8.69 -6.99
N ALA A 56 -8.45 -7.99 -7.90
CA ALA A 56 -8.19 -8.47 -9.25
C ALA A 56 -7.38 -9.77 -9.24
N PHE A 57 -6.31 -9.81 -8.44
CA PHE A 57 -5.46 -11.00 -8.30
C PHE A 57 -6.23 -12.22 -7.79
N LEU A 58 -7.07 -12.03 -6.77
CA LEU A 58 -7.92 -13.08 -6.19
C LEU A 58 -9.02 -13.55 -7.15
N ALA A 59 -9.57 -12.65 -7.96
CA ALA A 59 -10.55 -13.00 -8.97
C ALA A 59 -9.96 -13.91 -10.06
N VAL A 60 -8.67 -13.75 -10.39
CA VAL A 60 -7.97 -14.55 -11.42
C VAL A 60 -7.45 -15.88 -10.88
N ASN A 61 -6.83 -15.89 -9.71
CA ASN A 61 -6.15 -17.08 -9.15
C ASN A 61 -7.03 -17.89 -8.18
N GLY A 62 -8.21 -17.38 -7.84
CA GLY A 62 -9.04 -17.91 -6.77
C GLY A 62 -8.52 -17.56 -5.37
N GLY A 63 -9.31 -17.85 -4.33
CA GLY A 63 -8.96 -17.53 -2.93
C GLY A 63 -7.76 -18.32 -2.37
N GLN A 64 -7.26 -19.32 -3.10
CA GLN A 64 -6.12 -20.16 -2.72
C GLN A 64 -4.81 -19.38 -2.91
N GLY A 65 -4.49 -18.52 -1.95
CA GLY A 65 -3.27 -17.71 -1.97
C GLY A 65 -3.40 -16.33 -1.34
N ALA A 66 -4.62 -15.89 -0.98
CA ALA A 66 -4.89 -14.57 -0.41
C ALA A 66 -4.06 -14.23 0.84
N ALA A 67 -3.71 -15.25 1.63
CA ALA A 67 -2.91 -15.08 2.84
C ALA A 67 -1.40 -15.29 2.63
N SER A 68 -0.96 -15.72 1.44
CA SER A 68 0.44 -16.05 1.20
C SER A 68 1.32 -14.79 1.16
N ALA A 69 2.43 -14.82 1.90
CA ALA A 69 3.40 -13.71 1.95
C ALA A 69 3.91 -13.33 0.55
N ARG A 70 4.14 -14.34 -0.31
CA ARG A 70 4.56 -14.14 -1.70
C ARG A 70 3.54 -13.35 -2.51
N ILE A 71 2.25 -13.60 -2.29
CA ILE A 71 1.18 -12.88 -2.99
C ILE A 71 1.11 -11.44 -2.53
N ARG A 72 1.23 -11.19 -1.22
CA ARG A 72 1.28 -9.82 -0.68
C ARG A 72 2.45 -9.03 -1.27
N GLU A 73 3.61 -9.65 -1.42
CA GLU A 73 4.78 -9.02 -2.04
C GLU A 73 4.57 -8.72 -3.52
N LEU A 74 3.97 -9.65 -4.28
CA LEU A 74 3.58 -9.42 -5.68
C LEU A 74 2.61 -8.26 -5.81
N VAL A 75 1.54 -8.24 -5.01
CA VAL A 75 0.55 -7.16 -4.99
C VAL A 75 1.20 -5.82 -4.65
N ALA A 76 2.12 -5.79 -3.67
CA ALA A 76 2.83 -4.57 -3.31
C ALA A 76 3.65 -4.03 -4.51
N LYS A 77 4.42 -4.88 -5.20
CA LYS A 77 5.21 -4.51 -6.38
C LYS A 77 4.34 -4.03 -7.55
N LEU A 78 3.22 -4.71 -7.82
CA LEU A 78 2.25 -4.26 -8.82
C LEU A 78 1.65 -2.90 -8.45
N THR A 79 1.29 -2.71 -7.19
CA THR A 79 0.75 -1.43 -6.69
C THR A 79 1.75 -0.31 -6.89
N GLU A 80 3.02 -0.51 -6.53
CA GLU A 80 4.08 0.48 -6.74
C GLU A 80 4.27 0.82 -8.22
N THR A 81 4.15 -0.17 -9.10
CA THR A 81 4.26 0.03 -10.56
C THR A 81 3.12 0.90 -11.08
N VAL A 82 1.88 0.61 -10.68
CA VAL A 82 0.69 1.40 -11.05
C VAL A 82 0.78 2.82 -10.49
N VAL A 83 1.11 2.96 -9.20
CA VAL A 83 1.28 4.27 -8.56
C VAL A 83 2.37 5.09 -9.28
N SER A 84 3.51 4.48 -9.58
CA SER A 84 4.60 5.17 -10.29
C SER A 84 4.20 5.59 -11.70
N ALA A 85 3.44 4.75 -12.42
CA ALA A 85 2.92 5.08 -13.75
C ALA A 85 1.94 6.27 -13.72
N LEU A 86 1.04 6.30 -12.73
CA LEU A 86 0.08 7.39 -12.52
C LEU A 86 0.80 8.71 -12.18
N LEU A 87 1.74 8.68 -11.24
CA LEU A 87 2.53 9.87 -10.86
C LEU A 87 3.34 10.41 -12.02
N ARG A 88 3.88 9.55 -12.89
CA ARG A 88 4.63 9.97 -14.08
C ARG A 88 3.75 10.69 -15.11
N ARG A 89 2.44 10.41 -15.18
CA ARG A 89 1.49 11.14 -16.05
C ARG A 89 1.18 12.55 -15.52
N GLN A 90 1.34 12.79 -14.20
CA GLN A 90 1.07 14.08 -13.54
C GLN A 90 2.22 14.42 -12.57
N PRO A 91 3.40 14.84 -13.04
CA PRO A 91 4.57 15.06 -12.19
C PRO A 91 4.41 16.22 -11.19
N ASN A 92 3.48 17.15 -11.44
CA ASN A 92 3.23 18.34 -10.62
C ASN A 92 1.94 18.24 -9.78
N GLY A 93 1.45 17.01 -9.55
CA GLY A 93 0.13 16.82 -8.96
C GLY A 93 -1.01 17.05 -9.95
N GLY A 94 -2.24 16.80 -9.49
CA GLY A 94 -3.47 17.02 -10.23
C GLY A 94 -4.50 15.91 -10.03
N THR A 95 -5.42 15.76 -10.98
CA THR A 95 -6.61 14.93 -10.77
C THR A 95 -6.72 13.82 -11.81
N PHE A 96 -6.91 12.59 -11.35
CA PHE A 96 -7.15 11.42 -12.19
C PHE A 96 -8.63 11.06 -12.20
N HIS A 97 -9.12 10.48 -13.29
CA HIS A 97 -10.42 9.83 -13.27
C HIS A 97 -10.26 8.43 -12.66
N ILE A 98 -11.28 7.94 -11.95
CA ILE A 98 -11.24 6.59 -11.38
C ILE A 98 -11.14 5.53 -12.49
N GLU A 99 -11.62 5.83 -13.69
CA GLU A 99 -11.49 5.00 -14.88
C GLU A 99 -10.02 4.78 -15.27
N ASP A 100 -9.16 5.81 -15.23
CA ASP A 100 -7.72 5.68 -15.56
C ASP A 100 -6.99 4.72 -14.62
N ILE A 101 -7.45 4.61 -13.37
CA ILE A 101 -6.91 3.69 -12.37
C ILE A 101 -7.45 2.27 -12.62
N GLN A 102 -8.72 2.15 -13.02
CA GLN A 102 -9.35 0.87 -13.35
C GLN A 102 -8.73 0.22 -14.58
N ASP A 103 -8.32 1.01 -15.58
CA ASP A 103 -7.64 0.47 -16.77
C ASP A 103 -6.24 -0.09 -16.49
N GLN A 104 -5.65 0.21 -15.33
CA GLN A 104 -4.31 -0.25 -14.94
C GLN A 104 -4.32 -1.44 -13.98
N VAL A 105 -5.48 -1.87 -13.48
CA VAL A 105 -5.64 -2.95 -12.48
C VAL A 105 -6.44 -4.12 -13.03
#